data_AF-A0A6N9AQ46-F1
#
_entry.id   AF-A0A6N9AQ46-F1
#
_cell.length_a   1.000
_cell.length_b   1.000
_cell.length_c   1.000
_cell.angle_alpha   90.00
_cell.angle_beta   90.00
_cell.angle_gamma   90.00
#
_symmetry.space_group_name_H-M   'P 1'
#
loop_
_entity.id
_entity.type
_entity.pdbx_description
1 polymer ?
#
loop_
_entity_poly.entity_id
_entity_poly.type
_entity_poly.pdbx_seq_one_letter_code
_entity_poly.pdbx_strand_id
1 'polypeptide(L)'
;MAHAPGHRAGLLDGRGTGTDPGPGSGCGVRQHAYTWRLPGVAMTEFENAVYELDVYGFTVVEGVLSGDEVESMRRVLVRLDEEAGVEREGEGSCRHVANLPTLDPIFFPVIDHPRILPILEHYLEPTLILGSLNSRIVRPGDGDQGFHSDIPAEMLNMTSPVMMNTVWMLDGFSPENGGTRVVPGTHRSGLPRPASDAGVKYYVQPTASAGSVLIFNGQCWHAGGANRGSANRHALFAHYRKRMLMFQYDPHEGFPAEWYGLLSDRQKEIMRMKHGVDAPRAADVQVFR
;
A
#
# COMPACT_ATOMS: atom_id res chain seq x y z
N MET A 1 56.16 -19.33 46.07
CA MET A 1 54.85 -18.67 46.19
C MET A 1 55.12 -17.23 46.58
N ALA A 2 54.90 -16.30 45.67
CA ALA A 2 55.46 -14.95 45.74
C ALA A 2 54.41 -13.90 46.12
N HIS A 3 54.88 -12.97 46.96
CA HIS A 3 54.46 -11.57 47.17
C HIS A 3 53.10 -11.22 47.80
N ALA A 4 53.19 -10.56 48.96
CA ALA A 4 52.26 -9.56 49.51
C ALA A 4 52.66 -8.14 49.01
N PRO A 5 52.08 -6.99 49.46
CA PRO A 5 50.81 -6.69 50.17
C PRO A 5 50.02 -5.49 49.54
N GLY A 6 48.90 -5.04 50.14
CA GLY A 6 48.46 -3.64 49.95
C GLY A 6 46.99 -3.26 50.22
N HIS A 7 46.77 -2.59 51.36
CA HIS A 7 45.77 -1.55 51.68
C HIS A 7 44.27 -1.84 51.84
N ARG A 8 43.80 -1.51 53.06
CA ARG A 8 42.42 -1.26 53.50
C ARG A 8 41.90 0.10 53.00
N ALA A 9 40.63 0.13 52.56
CA ALA A 9 39.65 1.18 52.77
C ALA A 9 38.28 0.47 52.79
N GLY A 10 37.51 0.50 53.87
CA GLY A 10 36.55 1.57 54.15
C GLY A 10 35.13 1.04 53.86
N LEU A 11 34.53 0.39 54.86
CA LEU A 11 33.16 -0.12 54.83
C LEU A 11 32.18 1.04 55.05
N LEU A 12 31.29 1.31 54.09
CA LEU A 12 29.99 1.94 54.36
C LEU A 12 28.94 1.28 53.48
N ASP A 13 28.14 0.45 54.16
CA ASP A 13 26.89 -0.12 53.70
C ASP A 13 25.82 0.99 53.72
N GLY A 14 25.14 1.19 52.60
CA GLY A 14 24.19 2.27 52.38
C GLY A 14 23.20 1.86 51.29
N ARG A 15 22.13 1.18 51.71
CA ARG A 15 21.02 0.72 50.88
C ARG A 15 20.43 1.86 50.06
N GLY A 16 20.65 1.83 48.75
CA GLY A 16 19.92 2.61 47.75
C GLY A 16 19.06 1.66 46.93
N THR A 17 17.74 1.77 47.07
CA THR A 17 16.75 1.06 46.25
C THR A 17 16.84 1.54 44.81
N GLY A 18 17.55 0.80 43.96
CA GLY A 18 17.54 0.99 42.51
C GLY A 18 16.24 0.46 41.93
N THR A 19 15.33 1.37 41.59
CA THR A 19 14.22 1.07 40.69
C THR A 19 14.74 1.07 39.26
N ASP A 20 14.67 -0.09 38.62
CA ASP A 20 14.91 -0.33 37.20
C ASP A 20 14.00 0.59 36.35
N PRO A 21 14.50 1.39 35.39
CA PRO A 21 13.64 2.08 34.45
C PRO A 21 13.16 1.08 33.41
N GLY A 22 11.89 0.68 33.52
CA GLY A 22 11.19 -0.13 32.52
C GLY A 22 11.24 0.49 31.12
N PRO A 23 10.88 -0.28 30.08
CA PRO A 23 11.04 0.15 28.69
C PRO A 23 10.23 1.42 28.47
N GLY A 24 10.98 2.49 28.17
CA GLY A 24 10.47 3.85 28.04
C GLY A 24 9.30 3.92 27.09
N SER A 25 8.22 4.49 27.63
CA SER A 25 7.19 5.24 26.93
C SER A 25 7.66 5.75 25.57
N GLY A 26 7.04 5.23 24.50
CA GLY A 26 7.22 5.71 23.15
C GLY A 26 7.13 7.23 23.10
N CYS A 27 8.09 7.85 22.42
CA CYS A 27 8.05 9.27 22.09
C CYS A 27 6.77 9.54 21.30
N GLY A 28 5.76 10.05 22.00
CA GLY A 28 4.47 10.46 21.45
C GLY A 28 4.66 11.72 20.61
N VAL A 29 5.13 11.53 19.37
CA VAL A 29 4.95 12.53 18.32
C VAL A 29 3.44 12.57 18.07
N ARG A 30 2.79 13.68 18.41
CA ARG A 30 1.37 13.89 18.10
C ARG A 30 1.19 13.76 16.59
N GLN A 31 0.55 12.67 16.16
CA GLN A 31 0.24 12.34 14.77
C GLN A 31 -0.89 13.25 14.27
N HIS A 32 -0.54 14.43 13.77
CA HIS A 32 -1.46 15.25 12.97
C HIS A 32 -0.90 15.33 11.55
N ALA A 33 -1.72 14.89 10.59
CA ALA A 33 -1.60 15.02 9.14
C ALA A 33 -0.16 15.07 8.59
N TYR A 34 0.31 13.95 8.02
CA TYR A 34 1.59 13.87 7.30
C TYR A 34 1.53 14.66 5.97
N THR A 35 1.32 15.97 6.03
CA THR A 35 1.54 16.86 4.88
C THR A 35 2.82 17.64 5.17
N TRP A 36 3.92 17.20 4.57
CA TRP A 36 5.23 17.84 4.79
C TRP A 36 5.37 19.05 3.86
N ARG A 37 4.65 20.13 4.18
CA ARG A 37 4.71 21.38 3.41
C ARG A 37 6.03 22.10 3.68
N LEU A 38 6.77 22.44 2.62
CA LEU A 38 7.90 23.36 2.72
C LEU A 38 7.39 24.75 3.16
N PRO A 39 7.93 25.35 4.24
CA PRO A 39 7.48 26.67 4.70
C PRO A 39 7.66 27.71 3.59
N GLY A 40 6.57 28.40 3.22
CA GLY A 40 6.63 29.54 2.30
C GLY A 40 6.46 29.23 0.80
N VAL A 41 6.22 27.97 0.41
CA VAL A 41 5.90 27.61 -0.99
C VAL A 41 4.49 27.03 -1.06
N ALA A 42 3.59 27.71 -1.77
CA ALA A 42 2.25 27.20 -2.05
C ALA A 42 2.33 26.14 -3.16
N MET A 43 2.48 24.87 -2.77
CA MET A 43 2.42 23.74 -3.69
C MET A 43 0.98 23.25 -3.85
N THR A 44 0.59 22.93 -5.09
CA THR A 44 -0.64 22.22 -5.42
C THR A 44 -0.66 20.82 -4.81
N GLU A 45 -1.83 20.17 -4.73
CA GLU A 45 -1.93 18.77 -4.27
C GLU A 45 -1.04 17.84 -5.10
N PHE A 46 -1.02 18.02 -6.43
CA PHE A 46 -0.17 17.27 -7.35
C PHE A 46 1.33 17.46 -7.04
N GLU A 47 1.80 18.70 -6.88
CA GLU A 47 3.21 18.98 -6.58
C GLU A 47 3.64 18.42 -5.22
N ASN A 48 2.77 18.51 -4.19
CA ASN A 48 3.04 17.89 -2.89
C ASN A 48 3.15 16.36 -3.01
N ALA A 49 2.20 15.74 -3.72
CA ALA A 49 2.20 14.29 -3.93
C ALA A 49 3.46 13.81 -4.66
N VAL A 50 3.88 14.53 -5.71
CA VAL A 50 5.12 14.23 -6.44
C VAL A 50 6.34 14.37 -5.52
N TYR A 51 6.45 15.47 -4.77
CA TYR A 51 7.55 15.68 -3.84
C TYR A 51 7.65 14.57 -2.77
N GLU A 52 6.53 14.19 -2.16
CA GLU A 52 6.50 13.14 -1.13
C GLU A 52 6.81 11.76 -1.70
N LEU A 53 6.33 11.44 -2.90
CA LEU A 53 6.67 10.20 -3.60
C LEU A 53 8.15 10.15 -3.97
N ASP A 54 8.73 11.26 -4.42
CA ASP A 54 10.16 11.34 -4.73
C ASP A 54 11.00 11.16 -3.46
N VAL A 55 10.66 11.83 -2.37
CA VAL A 55 11.48 11.83 -1.14
C VAL A 55 11.25 10.56 -0.33
N TYR A 56 10.00 10.22 -0.05
CA TYR A 56 9.60 9.18 0.90
C TYR A 56 9.18 7.88 0.21
N GLY A 57 8.82 7.90 -1.07
CA GLY A 57 8.31 6.73 -1.79
C GLY A 57 6.82 6.49 -1.66
N PHE A 58 6.10 7.34 -0.90
CA PHE A 58 4.66 7.31 -0.75
C PHE A 58 4.08 8.70 -0.45
N THR A 59 2.78 8.87 -0.67
CA THR A 59 1.99 10.04 -0.29
C THR A 59 0.55 9.62 0.05
N VAL A 60 -0.20 10.46 0.76
CA VAL A 60 -1.62 10.25 1.02
C VAL A 60 -2.41 11.41 0.46
N VAL A 61 -3.38 11.11 -0.39
CA VAL A 61 -4.37 12.08 -0.87
C VAL A 61 -5.65 11.88 -0.07
N GLU A 62 -6.00 12.86 0.77
CA GLU A 62 -7.16 12.76 1.66
C GLU A 62 -8.47 13.16 0.97
N GLY A 63 -9.57 12.54 1.42
CA GLY A 63 -10.93 12.91 1.00
C GLY A 63 -11.15 12.80 -0.51
N VAL A 64 -10.63 11.74 -1.13
CA VAL A 64 -10.75 11.47 -2.58
C VAL A 64 -12.15 11.00 -2.92
N LEU A 65 -12.67 10.05 -2.13
CA LEU A 65 -14.05 9.57 -2.21
C LEU A 65 -14.90 10.23 -1.13
N SER A 66 -16.15 10.51 -1.47
CA SER A 66 -17.19 10.91 -0.53
C SER A 66 -17.61 9.75 0.39
N GLY A 67 -18.29 10.06 1.49
CA GLY A 67 -18.82 9.05 2.41
C GLY A 67 -19.79 8.09 1.74
N ASP A 68 -20.62 8.58 0.82
CA ASP A 68 -21.60 7.76 0.09
C ASP A 68 -20.92 6.80 -0.88
N GLU A 69 -19.87 7.25 -1.60
CA GLU A 69 -19.07 6.40 -2.47
C GLU A 69 -18.36 5.30 -1.67
N VAL A 70 -17.76 5.66 -0.53
CA VAL A 70 -17.11 4.71 0.38
C VAL A 70 -18.08 3.64 0.86
N GLU A 71 -19.25 4.04 1.37
CA GLU A 71 -20.26 3.11 1.89
C GLU A 71 -20.80 2.19 0.78
N SER A 72 -21.05 2.74 -0.40
CA SER A 72 -21.58 1.98 -1.54
C SER A 72 -20.56 0.94 -2.03
N MET A 73 -19.29 1.34 -2.21
CA MET A 73 -18.21 0.40 -2.58
C MET A 73 -17.98 -0.66 -1.50
N ARG A 74 -18.01 -0.28 -0.21
CA ARG A 74 -17.81 -1.22 0.90
C ARG A 74 -18.92 -2.25 0.96
N ARG A 75 -20.17 -1.85 0.80
CA ARG A 75 -21.32 -2.76 0.78
C ARG A 75 -21.22 -3.81 -0.33
N VAL A 76 -20.86 -3.39 -1.54
CA VAL A 76 -20.62 -4.30 -2.66
C VAL A 76 -19.45 -5.23 -2.36
N LEU A 77 -18.35 -4.70 -1.81
CA LEU A 77 -17.20 -5.52 -1.46
C LEU A 77 -17.53 -6.59 -0.42
N VAL A 78 -18.31 -6.27 0.62
CA VAL A 78 -18.73 -7.25 1.63
C VAL A 78 -19.56 -8.36 1.00
N ARG A 79 -20.52 -8.02 0.13
CA ARG A 79 -21.30 -9.01 -0.63
C ARG A 79 -20.39 -9.90 -1.49
N LEU A 80 -19.47 -9.31 -2.25
CA LEU A 80 -18.54 -10.06 -3.10
C LEU A 80 -17.59 -10.95 -2.29
N ASP A 81 -17.19 -10.53 -1.09
CA ASP A 81 -16.39 -11.37 -0.19
C ASP A 81 -17.17 -12.60 0.26
N GLU A 82 -18.46 -12.47 0.59
CA GLU A 82 -19.33 -13.60 0.94
C GLU A 82 -19.54 -14.56 -0.25
N GLU A 83 -19.68 -14.03 -1.47
CA GLU A 83 -19.95 -14.81 -2.68
C GLU A 83 -18.70 -15.50 -3.26
N ALA A 84 -17.57 -14.79 -3.29
CA ALA A 84 -16.40 -15.20 -4.07
C ALA A 84 -15.05 -14.92 -3.39
N GLY A 85 -15.05 -14.37 -2.17
CA GLY A 85 -13.80 -14.10 -1.46
C GLY A 85 -13.06 -15.38 -1.09
N VAL A 86 -11.73 -15.30 -1.09
CA VAL A 86 -10.84 -16.40 -0.73
C VAL A 86 -9.94 -16.00 0.44
N GLU A 87 -9.56 -16.99 1.25
CA GLU A 87 -8.46 -16.82 2.20
C GLU A 87 -7.15 -16.66 1.41
N ARG A 88 -6.41 -15.61 1.71
CA ARG A 88 -5.09 -15.40 1.13
C ARG A 88 -4.04 -15.44 2.23
N GLU A 89 -3.26 -16.51 2.19
CA GLU A 89 -2.06 -16.70 2.97
C GLU A 89 -0.82 -16.29 2.14
N GLY A 90 0.22 -15.79 2.79
CA GLY A 90 1.41 -15.27 2.10
C GLY A 90 2.23 -14.37 3.03
N GLU A 91 2.50 -13.14 2.60
CA GLU A 91 3.17 -12.15 3.47
C GLU A 91 2.35 -11.87 4.74
N GLY A 92 1.03 -12.15 4.77
CA GLY A 92 0.19 -12.26 5.96
C GLY A 92 -1.27 -12.55 5.59
N SER A 93 -2.12 -12.86 6.58
CA SER A 93 -3.51 -13.33 6.36
C SER A 93 -4.47 -12.20 6.02
N CYS A 94 -5.44 -12.49 5.16
CA CYS A 94 -6.60 -11.63 4.86
C CYS A 94 -7.64 -12.38 4.02
N ARG A 95 -8.86 -11.82 3.97
CA ARG A 95 -9.85 -12.12 2.94
C ARG A 95 -9.55 -11.30 1.67
N HIS A 96 -9.64 -11.93 0.51
CA HIS A 96 -9.25 -11.36 -0.77
C HIS A 96 -10.32 -11.60 -1.84
N VAL A 97 -10.73 -10.53 -2.52
CA VAL A 97 -11.55 -10.58 -3.74
C VAL A 97 -10.69 -10.00 -4.87
N ALA A 98 -10.43 -10.79 -5.89
CA ALA A 98 -9.59 -10.39 -7.02
C ALA A 98 -10.41 -9.84 -8.19
N ASN A 99 -9.77 -9.05 -9.04
CA ASN A 99 -10.31 -8.58 -10.32
C ASN A 99 -11.66 -7.84 -10.22
N LEU A 100 -11.79 -6.93 -9.25
CA LEU A 100 -13.03 -6.21 -8.96
C LEU A 100 -13.73 -5.55 -10.17
N PRO A 101 -13.03 -5.01 -11.20
CA PRO A 101 -13.70 -4.47 -12.40
C PRO A 101 -14.54 -5.51 -13.16
N THR A 102 -14.25 -6.80 -13.05
CA THR A 102 -15.06 -7.84 -13.68
C THR A 102 -16.24 -8.27 -12.81
N LEU A 103 -16.35 -7.75 -11.59
CA LEU A 103 -17.33 -8.20 -10.60
C LEU A 103 -18.44 -7.18 -10.32
N ASP A 104 -18.16 -5.87 -10.39
CA ASP A 104 -19.18 -4.83 -10.25
C ASP A 104 -18.72 -3.48 -10.84
N PRO A 105 -19.55 -2.79 -11.67
CA PRO A 105 -19.23 -1.48 -12.22
C PRO A 105 -18.99 -0.37 -11.18
N ILE A 106 -19.40 -0.56 -9.93
CA ILE A 106 -19.16 0.42 -8.86
C ILE A 106 -17.68 0.75 -8.67
N PHE A 107 -16.78 -0.14 -9.08
CA PHE A 107 -15.33 0.05 -8.98
C PHE A 107 -14.72 0.76 -10.19
N PHE A 108 -15.45 1.01 -11.28
CA PHE A 108 -14.90 1.69 -12.46
C PHE A 108 -14.29 3.07 -12.19
N PRO A 109 -14.90 3.93 -11.34
CA PRO A 109 -14.30 5.23 -11.02
C PRO A 109 -12.89 5.17 -10.40
N VAL A 110 -12.49 4.04 -9.82
CA VAL A 110 -11.14 3.83 -9.25
C VAL A 110 -10.07 3.75 -10.34
N ILE A 111 -10.43 3.30 -11.54
CA ILE A 111 -9.50 3.00 -12.65
C ILE A 111 -8.82 4.27 -13.20
N ASP A 112 -9.55 5.38 -13.27
CA ASP A 112 -9.10 6.63 -13.91
C ASP A 112 -9.45 7.88 -13.09
N HIS A 113 -9.57 7.74 -11.76
CA HIS A 113 -9.99 8.83 -10.89
C HIS A 113 -9.17 10.11 -11.11
N PRO A 114 -9.82 11.28 -11.34
CA PRO A 114 -9.16 12.48 -11.85
C PRO A 114 -8.14 13.12 -10.89
N ARG A 115 -8.26 12.89 -9.58
CA ARG A 115 -7.25 13.33 -8.59
C ARG A 115 -6.03 12.42 -8.49
N ILE A 116 -6.16 11.16 -8.90
CA ILE A 116 -5.14 10.13 -8.67
C ILE A 116 -4.38 9.82 -9.96
N LEU A 117 -5.08 9.68 -11.08
CA LEU A 117 -4.48 9.30 -12.36
C LEU A 117 -3.34 10.24 -12.79
N PRO A 118 -3.43 11.59 -12.68
CA PRO A 118 -2.32 12.46 -13.07
C PRO A 118 -1.02 12.19 -12.28
N ILE A 119 -1.13 11.85 -10.99
CA ILE A 119 0.02 11.49 -10.16
C ILE A 119 0.67 10.21 -10.69
N LEU A 120 -0.15 9.21 -11.08
CA LEU A 120 0.36 7.95 -11.61
C LEU A 120 1.01 8.12 -12.99
N GLU A 121 0.40 8.92 -13.87
CA GLU A 121 0.90 9.22 -15.22
C GLU A 121 2.23 9.96 -15.20
N HIS A 122 2.50 10.77 -14.16
CA HIS A 122 3.79 11.40 -13.96
C HIS A 122 4.93 10.36 -13.89
N TYR A 123 4.68 9.20 -13.29
CA TYR A 123 5.69 8.15 -13.08
C TYR A 123 5.65 7.01 -14.12
N LEU A 124 4.46 6.65 -14.59
CA LEU A 124 4.23 5.49 -15.45
C LEU A 124 3.90 5.87 -16.90
N GLU A 125 3.87 7.17 -17.20
CA GLU A 125 3.47 7.77 -18.48
C GLU A 125 1.96 7.61 -18.75
N PRO A 126 1.38 8.42 -19.67
CA PRO A 126 -0.03 8.30 -20.06
C PRO A 126 -0.42 6.93 -20.64
N THR A 127 0.56 6.10 -20.99
CA THR A 127 0.33 4.78 -21.57
C THR A 127 0.18 3.66 -20.53
N LEU A 128 0.24 4.00 -19.24
CA LEU A 128 0.09 3.05 -18.13
C LEU A 128 -1.14 2.16 -18.27
N ILE A 129 -1.08 0.99 -17.63
CA ILE A 129 -2.19 0.03 -17.58
C ILE A 129 -2.59 -0.27 -16.14
N LEU A 130 -3.85 -0.63 -15.94
CA LEU A 130 -4.31 -1.23 -14.70
C LEU A 130 -3.89 -2.69 -14.72
N GLY A 131 -2.92 -3.01 -13.90
CA GLY A 131 -2.41 -4.35 -13.75
C GLY A 131 -3.32 -5.31 -13.00
N SER A 132 -4.03 -4.78 -12.01
CA SER A 132 -5.05 -5.45 -11.21
C SER A 132 -5.74 -4.43 -10.32
N LEU A 133 -7.01 -4.67 -9.99
CA LEU A 133 -7.72 -4.00 -8.91
C LEU A 133 -8.38 -5.07 -8.05
N ASN A 134 -7.90 -5.20 -6.82
CA ASN A 134 -8.31 -6.25 -5.88
C ASN A 134 -8.72 -5.64 -4.54
N SER A 135 -9.28 -6.44 -3.64
CA SER A 135 -9.54 -6.04 -2.27
C SER A 135 -8.56 -6.66 -1.27
N ARG A 136 -8.41 -6.03 -0.12
CA ARG A 136 -7.85 -6.67 1.07
C ARG A 136 -8.72 -6.35 2.27
N ILE A 137 -9.32 -7.38 2.84
CA ILE A 137 -10.16 -7.28 4.04
C ILE A 137 -9.39 -7.91 5.19
N VAL A 138 -8.95 -7.07 6.13
CA VAL A 138 -8.15 -7.49 7.28
C VAL A 138 -9.07 -7.61 8.49
N ARG A 139 -9.21 -8.81 9.03
CA ARG A 139 -10.13 -9.13 10.13
C ARG A 139 -9.46 -8.94 11.49
N PRO A 140 -10.23 -8.75 12.57
CA PRO A 140 -9.70 -8.85 13.93
C PRO A 140 -8.87 -10.12 14.12
N GLY A 141 -7.62 -9.96 14.53
CA GLY A 141 -6.67 -11.06 14.73
C GLY A 141 -5.80 -11.42 13.52
N ASP A 142 -6.08 -10.90 12.32
CA ASP A 142 -5.15 -11.05 11.18
C ASP A 142 -3.82 -10.33 11.51
N GLY A 143 -2.71 -11.04 11.28
CA GLY A 143 -1.38 -10.65 11.74
C GLY A 143 -0.66 -9.61 10.88
N ASP A 144 0.50 -9.18 11.38
CA ASP A 144 1.40 -8.28 10.66
C ASP A 144 1.98 -8.98 9.42
N GLN A 145 2.00 -8.28 8.28
CA GLN A 145 2.72 -8.78 7.12
C GLN A 145 4.26 -8.65 7.26
N GLY A 146 5.01 -9.46 6.50
CA GLY A 146 6.43 -9.21 6.25
C GLY A 146 6.65 -7.94 5.40
N PHE A 147 7.75 -7.21 5.62
CA PHE A 147 8.11 -6.08 4.75
C PHE A 147 8.64 -6.56 3.40
N HIS A 148 8.03 -6.08 2.32
CA HIS A 148 8.35 -6.49 0.96
C HIS A 148 8.16 -5.35 -0.04
N SER A 149 8.80 -5.48 -1.19
CA SER A 149 8.45 -4.80 -2.45
C SER A 149 7.48 -5.69 -3.23
N ASP A 150 6.55 -5.09 -3.97
CA ASP A 150 5.70 -5.82 -4.92
C ASP A 150 6.41 -6.09 -6.25
N ILE A 151 7.57 -5.45 -6.45
CA ILE A 151 8.42 -5.63 -7.63
C ILE A 151 9.47 -6.71 -7.37
N PRO A 152 9.59 -7.72 -8.26
CA PRO A 152 10.66 -8.74 -8.17
C PRO A 152 12.02 -8.12 -8.45
N ALA A 153 13.08 -8.76 -7.95
CA ALA A 153 14.45 -8.22 -7.96
C ALA A 153 14.92 -7.80 -9.36
N GLU A 154 14.57 -8.59 -10.38
CA GLU A 154 14.97 -8.42 -11.78
C GLU A 154 14.32 -7.20 -12.45
N MET A 155 13.23 -6.69 -11.87
CA MET A 155 12.48 -5.55 -12.38
C MET A 155 12.70 -4.27 -11.58
N LEU A 156 13.53 -4.32 -10.53
CA LEU A 156 13.85 -3.13 -9.75
C LEU A 156 14.58 -2.10 -10.62
N ASN A 157 14.13 -0.85 -10.51
CA ASN A 157 14.67 0.29 -11.24
C ASN A 157 14.75 1.48 -10.29
N MET A 158 15.97 1.82 -9.89
CA MET A 158 16.26 2.91 -8.96
C MET A 158 16.01 4.32 -9.55
N THR A 159 15.84 4.42 -10.87
CA THR A 159 15.62 5.71 -11.56
C THR A 159 14.13 6.04 -11.68
N SER A 160 13.30 5.06 -12.02
CA SER A 160 11.87 5.26 -12.26
C SER A 160 11.10 3.99 -11.90
N PRO A 161 9.94 4.09 -11.23
CA PRO A 161 9.12 2.93 -10.91
C PRO A 161 8.58 2.25 -12.17
N VAL A 162 8.53 0.92 -12.14
CA VAL A 162 7.82 0.12 -13.15
C VAL A 162 6.35 -0.12 -12.77
N MET A 163 5.99 0.12 -11.51
CA MET A 163 4.67 -0.03 -10.94
C MET A 163 4.43 0.99 -9.81
N MET A 164 3.19 1.46 -9.70
CA MET A 164 2.69 2.30 -8.62
C MET A 164 1.44 1.66 -8.03
N ASN A 165 1.33 1.66 -6.71
CA ASN A 165 0.17 1.13 -6.00
C ASN A 165 -0.70 2.26 -5.47
N THR A 166 -2.00 2.01 -5.47
CA THR A 166 -3.00 2.84 -4.79
C THR A 166 -3.80 1.98 -3.82
N VAL A 167 -3.93 2.44 -2.58
CA VAL A 167 -4.73 1.82 -1.53
C VAL A 167 -5.88 2.75 -1.19
N TRP A 168 -7.05 2.38 -1.66
CA TRP A 168 -8.29 3.11 -1.46
C TRP A 168 -8.90 2.68 -0.14
N MET A 169 -8.89 3.58 0.83
CA MET A 169 -9.31 3.31 2.20
C MET A 169 -10.82 3.30 2.27
N LEU A 170 -11.42 2.11 2.28
CA LEU A 170 -12.87 2.00 2.49
C LEU A 170 -13.21 2.11 3.97
N ASP A 171 -12.30 1.80 4.89
CA ASP A 171 -12.30 2.19 6.30
C ASP A 171 -11.18 3.18 6.59
N GLY A 172 -11.32 4.01 7.63
CA GLY A 172 -10.20 4.84 8.09
C GLY A 172 -9.02 3.96 8.55
N PHE A 173 -7.80 4.30 8.16
CA PHE A 173 -6.60 3.54 8.53
C PHE A 173 -5.97 4.11 9.79
N SER A 174 -5.56 3.21 10.69
CA SER A 174 -4.88 3.52 11.94
C SER A 174 -3.87 2.42 12.30
N PRO A 175 -2.96 2.65 13.25
CA PRO A 175 -2.10 1.58 13.77
C PRO A 175 -2.89 0.42 14.39
N GLU A 176 -4.03 0.72 15.01
CA GLU A 176 -4.86 -0.25 15.72
C GLU A 176 -5.53 -1.26 14.78
N ASN A 177 -6.09 -0.80 13.67
CA ASN A 177 -6.83 -1.66 12.74
C ASN A 177 -5.99 -2.23 11.60
N GLY A 178 -4.66 -2.16 11.71
CA GLY A 178 -3.76 -2.75 10.72
C GLY A 178 -3.58 -1.91 9.45
N GLY A 179 -3.52 -0.58 9.57
CA GLY A 179 -3.12 0.31 8.48
C GLY A 179 -1.79 -0.11 7.83
N THR A 180 -1.58 0.24 6.57
CA THR A 180 -0.34 -0.10 5.85
C THR A 180 0.87 0.54 6.53
N ARG A 181 1.95 -0.23 6.70
CA ARG A 181 3.27 0.23 7.15
C ARG A 181 4.16 0.40 5.93
N VAL A 182 4.94 1.47 5.89
CA VAL A 182 5.83 1.83 4.79
C VAL A 182 7.19 2.23 5.37
N VAL A 183 8.28 1.79 4.74
CA VAL A 183 9.64 2.19 5.13
C VAL A 183 10.09 3.31 4.18
N PRO A 184 10.12 4.59 4.62
CA PRO A 184 10.39 5.70 3.73
C PRO A 184 11.76 5.60 3.04
N GLY A 185 11.83 5.97 1.76
CA GLY A 185 13.07 6.02 0.98
C GLY A 185 13.52 4.68 0.38
N THR A 186 12.91 3.57 0.77
CA THR A 186 13.32 2.23 0.33
C THR A 186 13.01 1.91 -1.12
N HIS A 187 12.18 2.73 -1.78
CA HIS A 187 11.97 2.67 -3.24
C HIS A 187 13.26 2.87 -4.05
N ARG A 188 14.31 3.43 -3.41
CA ARG A 188 15.66 3.61 -3.99
C ARG A 188 16.68 2.59 -3.48
N SER A 189 16.27 1.61 -2.68
CA SER A 189 17.19 0.64 -2.05
C SER A 189 17.86 -0.30 -3.04
N GLY A 190 17.23 -0.55 -4.21
CA GLY A 190 17.67 -1.58 -5.15
C GLY A 190 17.48 -3.01 -4.62
N LEU A 191 16.68 -3.19 -3.57
CA LEU A 191 16.46 -4.48 -2.90
C LEU A 191 14.96 -4.79 -2.81
N PRO A 192 14.53 -6.03 -3.07
CA PRO A 192 13.11 -6.40 -3.07
C PRO A 192 12.53 -6.60 -1.66
N ARG A 193 13.38 -6.66 -0.64
CA ARG A 193 13.00 -6.81 0.77
C ARG A 193 14.17 -6.44 1.67
N PRO A 194 13.93 -6.17 2.97
CA PRO A 194 14.99 -6.05 3.95
C PRO A 194 15.85 -7.32 4.00
N ALA A 195 17.12 -7.18 4.41
CA ALA A 195 17.95 -8.34 4.72
C ALA A 195 17.31 -9.15 5.85
N SER A 196 17.42 -10.48 5.79
CA SER A 196 16.72 -11.39 6.72
C SER A 196 17.08 -11.21 8.19
N ASP A 197 18.27 -10.69 8.48
CA ASP A 197 18.78 -10.36 9.82
C ASP A 197 18.56 -8.87 10.19
N ALA A 198 18.20 -8.03 9.22
CA ALA A 198 17.91 -6.62 9.42
C ALA A 198 16.46 -6.44 9.87
N GLY A 199 16.22 -6.49 11.19
CA GLY A 199 14.94 -6.06 11.74
C GLY A 199 14.64 -4.61 11.33
N VAL A 200 13.51 -4.39 10.64
CA VAL A 200 13.05 -3.04 10.27
C VAL A 200 12.57 -2.32 11.52
N LYS A 201 13.41 -1.43 12.06
CA LYS A 201 13.11 -0.68 13.30
C LYS A 201 12.29 0.59 13.08
N TYR A 202 12.37 1.16 11.87
CA TYR A 202 11.75 2.44 11.54
C TYR A 202 10.85 2.29 10.32
N TYR A 203 9.56 2.49 10.52
CA TYR A 203 8.55 2.57 9.48
C TYR A 203 7.54 3.65 9.85
N VAL A 204 6.83 4.17 8.85
CA VAL A 204 5.66 5.03 9.03
C VAL A 204 4.41 4.20 8.76
N GLN A 205 3.35 4.44 9.50
CA GLN A 205 2.05 3.82 9.26
C GLN A 205 1.05 4.94 8.95
N PRO A 206 0.84 5.28 7.65
CA PRO A 206 -0.02 6.39 7.28
C PRO A 206 -1.44 6.21 7.82
N THR A 207 -1.94 7.24 8.47
CA THR A 207 -3.29 7.29 9.05
C THR A 207 -4.11 8.31 8.30
N ALA A 208 -5.30 7.92 7.85
CA ALA A 208 -6.23 8.81 7.18
C ALA A 208 -7.67 8.30 7.30
N SER A 209 -8.64 9.19 7.07
CA SER A 209 -10.05 8.84 7.07
C SER A 209 -10.41 7.95 5.87
N ALA A 210 -11.53 7.24 5.99
CA ALA A 210 -12.12 6.56 4.84
C ALA A 210 -12.34 7.55 3.68
N GLY A 211 -12.18 7.05 2.46
CA GLY A 211 -12.18 7.84 1.23
C GLY A 211 -10.84 8.47 0.87
N SER A 212 -9.81 8.30 1.71
CA SER A 212 -8.43 8.69 1.36
C SER A 212 -7.74 7.61 0.52
N VAL A 213 -6.70 8.01 -0.22
CA VAL A 213 -5.89 7.11 -1.06
C VAL A 213 -4.44 7.23 -0.67
N LEU A 214 -3.85 6.12 -0.22
CA LEU A 214 -2.40 5.99 -0.09
C LEU A 214 -1.83 5.60 -1.46
N ILE A 215 -0.90 6.39 -1.98
CA ILE A 215 -0.18 6.10 -3.21
C ILE A 215 1.26 5.78 -2.83
N PHE A 216 1.84 4.70 -3.35
CA PHE A 216 3.24 4.39 -3.10
C PHE A 216 3.91 3.74 -4.32
N ASN A 217 5.21 3.96 -4.42
CA ASN A 217 6.07 3.31 -5.40
C ASN A 217 6.10 1.80 -5.13
N GLY A 218 5.82 0.96 -6.13
CA GLY A 218 5.74 -0.51 -5.93
C GLY A 218 7.04 -1.15 -5.40
N GLN A 219 8.16 -0.44 -5.50
CA GLN A 219 9.46 -0.86 -4.96
C GLN A 219 9.69 -0.46 -3.50
N CYS A 220 8.82 0.40 -2.95
CA CYS A 220 8.92 0.80 -1.56
C CYS A 220 8.57 -0.39 -0.66
N TRP A 221 9.43 -0.67 0.32
CA TRP A 221 9.16 -1.69 1.30
C TRP A 221 7.95 -1.30 2.12
N HIS A 222 6.95 -2.17 2.11
CA HIS A 222 5.71 -1.96 2.81
C HIS A 222 5.20 -3.29 3.37
N ALA A 223 4.24 -3.19 4.29
CA ALA A 223 3.61 -4.34 4.91
C ALA A 223 2.23 -3.94 5.48
N GLY A 224 1.20 -4.74 5.28
CA GLY A 224 -0.04 -4.62 6.06
C GLY A 224 0.23 -4.76 7.56
N GLY A 225 -0.39 -3.92 8.39
CA GLY A 225 -0.33 -4.06 9.84
C GLY A 225 -1.32 -5.11 10.36
N ALA A 226 -1.06 -5.63 11.55
CA ALA A 226 -2.01 -6.49 12.25
C ALA A 226 -3.25 -5.70 12.67
N ASN A 227 -4.43 -6.28 12.47
CA ASN A 227 -5.67 -5.70 12.96
C ASN A 227 -5.93 -6.18 14.39
N ARG A 228 -5.69 -5.29 15.34
CA ARG A 228 -5.89 -5.47 16.79
C ARG A 228 -7.24 -4.93 17.27
N GLY A 229 -7.98 -4.27 16.37
CA GLY A 229 -9.32 -3.76 16.63
C GLY A 229 -10.40 -4.84 16.61
N SER A 230 -11.66 -4.40 16.73
CA SER A 230 -12.84 -5.27 16.84
C SER A 230 -13.67 -5.39 15.56
N ALA A 231 -13.23 -4.79 14.45
CA ALA A 231 -13.96 -4.79 13.18
C ALA A 231 -13.01 -5.03 11.99
N ASN A 232 -13.57 -5.51 10.88
CA ASN A 232 -12.84 -5.68 9.63
C ASN A 232 -12.40 -4.33 9.05
N ARG A 233 -11.22 -4.29 8.43
CA ARG A 233 -10.68 -3.13 7.70
C ARG A 233 -10.63 -3.43 6.21
N HIS A 234 -11.44 -2.71 5.44
CA HIS A 234 -11.61 -2.89 4.01
C HIS A 234 -10.79 -1.87 3.22
N ALA A 235 -10.15 -2.33 2.16
CA ALA A 235 -9.49 -1.45 1.20
C ALA A 235 -9.41 -2.08 -0.19
N LEU A 236 -9.38 -1.22 -1.21
CA LEU A 236 -9.12 -1.61 -2.60
C LEU A 236 -7.66 -1.32 -2.94
N PHE A 237 -7.03 -2.23 -3.66
CA PHE A 237 -5.64 -2.19 -4.06
C PHE A 237 -5.59 -2.19 -5.59
N ALA A 238 -5.30 -1.03 -6.18
CA ALA A 238 -5.10 -0.91 -7.62
C ALA A 238 -3.61 -0.81 -7.93
N HIS A 239 -3.12 -1.73 -8.75
CA HIS A 239 -1.72 -1.84 -9.14
C HIS A 239 -1.57 -1.33 -10.58
N TYR A 240 -1.05 -0.13 -10.75
CA TYR A 240 -0.77 0.46 -12.06
C TYR A 240 0.66 0.17 -12.48
N ARG A 241 0.89 -0.11 -13.76
CA ARG A 241 2.21 -0.49 -14.24
C ARG A 241 2.49 0.03 -15.65
N LYS A 242 3.76 0.08 -16.04
CA LYS A 242 4.16 0.49 -17.39
C LYS A 242 3.52 -0.40 -18.45
N ARG A 243 3.18 0.19 -19.60
CA ARG A 243 2.45 -0.49 -20.70
C ARG A 243 3.13 -1.75 -21.22
N MET A 244 4.44 -1.91 -21.07
CA MET A 244 5.14 -3.09 -21.56
C MET A 244 4.98 -4.33 -20.67
N LEU A 245 4.38 -4.19 -19.49
CA LEU A 245 4.22 -5.28 -18.53
C LEU A 245 2.91 -6.05 -18.73
N MET A 246 2.89 -7.28 -18.23
CA MET A 246 1.73 -8.17 -18.21
C MET A 246 0.76 -7.76 -17.10
N PHE A 247 -0.51 -8.14 -17.22
CA PHE A 247 -1.48 -8.03 -16.12
C PHE A 247 -1.11 -8.98 -14.97
N GLN A 248 -1.51 -8.65 -13.75
CA GLN A 248 -1.46 -9.60 -12.61
C GLN A 248 -2.78 -10.34 -12.50
N TYR A 249 -3.89 -9.61 -12.68
CA TYR A 249 -5.20 -10.16 -12.96
C TYR A 249 -5.69 -9.54 -14.25
N ASP A 250 -5.99 -10.40 -15.21
CA ASP A 250 -6.39 -9.98 -16.52
C ASP A 250 -7.83 -9.41 -16.48
N PRO A 251 -8.04 -8.12 -16.79
CA PRO A 251 -9.35 -7.51 -16.63
C PRO A 251 -10.34 -7.92 -17.70
N HIS A 252 -9.95 -8.65 -18.76
CA HIS A 252 -10.92 -9.16 -19.74
C HIS A 252 -11.41 -10.56 -19.39
N GLU A 253 -10.66 -11.32 -18.57
CA GLU A 253 -11.11 -12.62 -18.10
C GLU A 253 -12.34 -12.46 -17.20
N GLY A 254 -13.49 -12.92 -17.69
CA GLY A 254 -14.76 -12.84 -16.96
C GLY A 254 -15.40 -11.46 -16.95
N PHE A 255 -14.94 -10.50 -17.77
CA PHE A 255 -15.58 -9.19 -17.89
C PHE A 255 -16.93 -9.29 -18.60
N PRO A 256 -18.06 -8.89 -17.97
CA PRO A 256 -19.36 -8.95 -18.62
C PRO A 256 -19.45 -8.02 -19.84
N ALA A 257 -19.78 -8.57 -21.01
CA ALA A 257 -19.80 -7.82 -22.27
C ALA A 257 -20.77 -6.63 -22.24
N GLU A 258 -21.88 -6.75 -21.52
CA GLU A 258 -22.87 -5.70 -21.31
C GLU A 258 -22.32 -4.48 -20.55
N TRP A 259 -21.24 -4.65 -19.78
CA TRP A 259 -20.61 -3.54 -19.05
C TRP A 259 -19.61 -2.76 -19.88
N TYR A 260 -19.22 -3.25 -21.06
CA TYR A 260 -18.23 -2.58 -21.91
C TYR A 260 -18.66 -1.15 -22.30
N GLY A 261 -19.97 -0.95 -22.49
CA GLY A 261 -20.55 0.36 -22.79
C GLY A 261 -20.50 1.36 -21.64
N LEU A 262 -20.32 0.89 -20.40
CA LEU A 262 -20.21 1.72 -19.20
C LEU A 262 -18.81 2.32 -19.03
N LEU A 263 -17.80 1.73 -19.67
CA LEU A 263 -16.42 2.17 -19.57
C LEU A 263 -16.17 3.45 -20.37
N SER A 264 -15.44 4.39 -19.76
CA SER A 264 -14.86 5.53 -20.46
C SER A 264 -13.82 5.06 -21.49
N ASP A 265 -13.53 5.88 -22.50
CA ASP A 265 -12.45 5.57 -23.44
C ASP A 265 -11.09 5.47 -22.75
N ARG A 266 -10.91 6.21 -21.64
CA ARG A 266 -9.70 6.15 -20.83
C ARG A 266 -9.62 4.84 -20.05
N GLN A 267 -10.71 4.38 -19.45
CA GLN A 267 -10.79 3.07 -18.79
C GLN A 267 -10.53 1.93 -19.77
N LYS A 268 -11.11 1.99 -20.98
CA LYS A 268 -10.82 1.03 -22.05
C LYS A 268 -9.35 1.04 -22.45
N GLU A 269 -8.69 2.19 -22.45
CA GLU A 269 -7.25 2.26 -22.73
C GLU A 269 -6.41 1.63 -21.61
N ILE A 270 -6.67 2.01 -20.36
CA ILE A 270 -5.95 1.55 -19.17
C ILE A 270 -6.11 0.03 -18.98
N MET A 271 -7.29 -0.53 -19.30
CA MET A 271 -7.53 -1.97 -19.26
C MET A 271 -7.18 -2.70 -20.55
N ARG A 272 -6.68 -2.00 -21.59
CA ARG A 272 -6.39 -2.53 -22.94
C ARG A 272 -7.58 -3.14 -23.69
N MET A 273 -8.79 -2.64 -23.44
CA MET A 273 -10.03 -3.06 -24.08
C MET A 273 -10.47 -2.18 -25.26
N LYS A 274 -9.66 -1.23 -25.77
CA LYS A 274 -10.08 -0.31 -26.87
C LYS A 274 -10.59 -1.04 -28.13
N HIS A 275 -10.16 -2.28 -28.34
CA HIS A 275 -10.56 -3.10 -29.49
C HIS A 275 -11.67 -4.11 -29.16
N GLY A 276 -12.27 -4.03 -27.98
CA GLY A 276 -13.25 -4.98 -27.46
C GLY A 276 -12.68 -5.86 -26.34
N VAL A 277 -13.57 -6.50 -25.59
CA VAL A 277 -13.23 -7.40 -24.47
C VAL A 277 -12.53 -8.67 -24.98
N ASP A 278 -12.96 -9.23 -26.11
CA ASP A 278 -12.38 -10.46 -26.66
C ASP A 278 -11.23 -10.23 -27.65
N ALA A 279 -10.76 -8.99 -27.79
CA ALA A 279 -9.70 -8.67 -28.74
C ALA A 279 -8.37 -9.30 -28.31
N PRO A 280 -7.61 -9.94 -29.23
CA PRO A 280 -6.28 -10.44 -28.92
C PRO A 280 -5.33 -9.32 -28.49
N ARG A 281 -4.45 -9.62 -27.53
CA ARG A 281 -3.55 -8.64 -26.89
C ARG A 281 -2.14 -9.18 -26.83
N ALA A 282 -1.20 -8.27 -26.60
CA ALA A 282 0.22 -8.61 -26.42
C ALA A 282 0.47 -9.65 -25.31
N ALA A 283 -0.43 -9.74 -24.32
CA ALA A 283 -0.39 -10.74 -23.27
C ALA A 283 -0.68 -12.16 -23.77
N ASP A 284 -1.58 -12.31 -24.74
CA ASP A 284 -1.95 -13.62 -25.32
C ASP A 284 -0.80 -14.21 -26.15
N VAL A 285 0.10 -13.36 -26.67
CA VAL A 285 1.20 -13.78 -27.55
C VAL A 285 2.26 -14.62 -26.81
N GLN A 286 2.36 -14.51 -25.48
CA GLN A 286 3.33 -15.27 -24.68
C GLN A 286 2.83 -16.64 -24.22
N VAL A 287 1.52 -16.91 -24.27
CA VAL A 287 0.94 -18.20 -23.84
C VAL A 287 0.99 -19.26 -24.95
N PHE A 288 1.21 -18.85 -26.20
CA PHE A 288 1.26 -19.74 -27.37
C PHE A 288 2.69 -20.12 -27.82
N ARG A 289 3.63 -20.34 -26.90
CA ARG A 289 4.95 -20.91 -27.23
C ARG A 289 5.32 -22.10 -26.37
#